data_AF-A0A0M1GHF7-F1
#
_entry.id   AF-A0A0M1GHF7-F1
#
_cell.length_a   1.000
_cell.length_b   1.000
_cell.length_c   1.000
_cell.angle_alpha   90.00
_cell.angle_beta   90.00
_cell.angle_gamma   90.00
#
_symmetry.space_group_name_H-M   'P 1'
#
loop_
_entity.id
_entity.type
_entity.pdbx_description
1 polymer ?
#
loop_
_entity_poly.entity_id
_entity_poly.type
_entity_poly.pdbx_seq_one_letter_code
_entity_poly.pdbx_strand_id
1 'polypeptide(L)'
;AYSQDSNSEENKPLPLNEEEDYEARKKSITDNINKAVEDIKKKEEKIVYDRKVEGTSVFSEGNESVSGFYNKPIDSTPYLFALHSLRPPVNNLKLININNIASNTEVFSTRWGKNGQYGTGVNNLIYIENSGNITGKGIGVERNQPAIHLISGNDFYLKNSGNITSKQDKSLIKTENNLILENEGSKNKDSARILDKINFRGDNFFLSNTGYSLFDEVDFVGYKNFTFSNKGTILSYMTLDDFIKAGKGRYRYQAPKPDSDTEEKYKKYLEDFYKNHPPKDKDVYIATEYGGAKYVPYETYENIKKEYQKYRRKIRDEEYEKRHKEYLEKLKELQEASDGPVDFPREGMPEGETEETHSITLCRPGKECEGDFIYRENGTFVNTNILYEMYKKLHRVSLKPKTVDEFIKEGNGAYINIKPIPTLKTEKDYNSYKRDREFRGTPIRTTNFYGENSGKIPERLSLSFDNGYFINSGSIGILEVNADKGLVVNRGTASLDINYYDDETMDRLLEVDLKNSNVLKYFYHSEYSG
;
A
#
# COMPACT_ATOMS: atom_id res chain seq x y z
N ALA A 1 -20.69 -65.54 -5.40
CA ALA A 1 -21.18 -65.30 -4.03
C ALA A 1 -20.06 -64.66 -3.22
N TYR A 2 -20.11 -63.33 -3.10
CA TYR A 2 -19.86 -62.54 -1.90
C TYR A 2 -20.27 -61.11 -2.30
N SER A 3 -21.59 -60.90 -2.31
CA SER A 3 -22.18 -59.58 -2.18
C SER A 3 -21.84 -59.12 -0.76
N GLN A 4 -20.93 -58.17 -0.64
CA GLN A 4 -20.85 -57.36 0.58
C GLN A 4 -21.62 -56.08 0.32
N ASP A 5 -22.54 -55.81 1.24
CA ASP A 5 -23.54 -54.76 1.23
C ASP A 5 -23.00 -53.40 0.79
N SER A 6 -23.33 -53.00 -0.43
CA SER A 6 -23.26 -51.60 -0.90
C SER A 6 -24.40 -50.74 -0.32
N ASN A 7 -24.94 -51.14 0.83
CA ASN A 7 -26.18 -50.61 1.41
C ASN A 7 -26.16 -50.64 2.96
N SER A 8 -24.99 -50.56 3.59
CA SER A 8 -24.94 -50.28 5.03
C SER A 8 -25.53 -48.89 5.27
N GLU A 9 -26.69 -48.81 5.93
CA GLU A 9 -27.31 -47.54 6.38
C GLU A 9 -26.34 -46.64 7.17
N GLU A 10 -25.27 -47.21 7.76
CA GLU A 10 -24.22 -46.49 8.47
C GLU A 10 -23.42 -45.48 7.61
N ASN A 11 -23.44 -45.59 6.28
CA ASN A 11 -22.63 -44.75 5.38
C ASN A 11 -23.45 -43.76 4.53
N LYS A 12 -24.76 -43.71 4.71
CA LYS A 12 -25.59 -42.65 4.11
C LYS A 12 -25.52 -41.42 5.02
N PRO A 13 -25.34 -40.20 4.49
CA PRO A 13 -25.64 -39.00 5.25
C PRO A 13 -27.07 -39.16 5.77
N LEU A 14 -27.27 -39.11 7.09
CA LEU A 14 -28.61 -39.19 7.66
C LEU A 14 -29.43 -38.02 7.07
N PRO A 15 -30.48 -38.29 6.26
CA PRO A 15 -31.30 -37.24 5.71
C PRO A 15 -31.89 -36.43 6.87
N LEU A 16 -31.92 -35.09 6.72
CA LEU A 16 -32.64 -34.22 7.65
C LEU A 16 -34.14 -34.42 7.46
N ASN A 17 -34.68 -35.47 8.07
CA ASN A 17 -36.09 -35.77 7.96
C ASN A 17 -36.94 -34.82 8.83
N GLU A 18 -36.36 -34.14 9.84
CA GLU A 18 -37.11 -33.28 10.77
C GLU A 18 -36.33 -32.02 11.24
N GLU A 19 -37.06 -30.94 11.61
CA GLU A 19 -36.50 -29.68 12.15
C GLU A 19 -35.71 -29.91 13.46
N GLU A 20 -36.07 -30.95 14.22
CA GLU A 20 -35.39 -31.33 15.46
C GLU A 20 -33.94 -31.77 15.22
N ASP A 21 -33.69 -32.54 14.15
CA ASP A 21 -32.34 -33.00 13.79
C ASP A 21 -31.42 -31.84 13.36
N TYR A 22 -32.00 -30.84 12.70
CA TYR A 22 -31.30 -29.63 12.30
C TYR A 22 -30.79 -28.85 13.52
N GLU A 23 -31.67 -28.59 14.49
CA GLU A 23 -31.32 -27.88 15.72
C GLU A 23 -30.35 -28.70 16.59
N ALA A 24 -30.51 -30.03 16.65
CA ALA A 24 -29.60 -30.91 17.37
C ALA A 24 -28.17 -30.87 16.80
N ARG A 25 -28.01 -30.91 15.46
CA ARG A 25 -26.70 -30.82 14.80
C ARG A 25 -26.02 -29.47 15.00
N LYS A 26 -26.80 -28.38 14.93
CA LYS A 26 -26.33 -27.02 15.19
C LYS A 26 -25.84 -26.87 16.63
N LYS A 27 -26.61 -27.37 17.59
CA LYS A 27 -26.24 -27.40 19.00
C LYS A 27 -24.96 -28.21 19.24
N SER A 28 -24.84 -29.38 18.62
CA SER A 28 -23.64 -30.24 18.73
C SER A 28 -22.34 -29.52 18.33
N ILE A 29 -22.37 -28.68 17.28
CA ILE A 29 -21.19 -27.87 16.88
C ILE A 29 -20.78 -26.91 18.01
N THR A 30 -21.75 -26.15 18.53
CA THR A 30 -21.49 -25.21 19.63
C THR A 30 -21.00 -25.95 20.89
N ASP A 31 -21.63 -27.07 21.24
CA ASP A 31 -21.27 -27.86 22.43
C ASP A 31 -19.86 -28.45 22.32
N ASN A 32 -19.46 -28.92 21.14
CA ASN A 32 -18.11 -29.43 20.89
C ASN A 32 -17.04 -28.35 21.05
N ILE A 33 -17.28 -27.14 20.53
CA ILE A 33 -16.36 -26.00 20.71
C ILE A 33 -16.27 -25.64 22.19
N ASN A 34 -17.40 -25.50 22.89
CA ASN A 34 -17.43 -25.13 24.31
C ASN A 34 -16.69 -26.16 25.16
N LYS A 35 -16.91 -27.45 24.90
CA LYS A 35 -16.20 -28.54 25.58
C LYS A 35 -14.69 -28.46 25.34
N ALA A 36 -14.25 -28.24 24.11
CA ALA A 36 -12.83 -28.10 23.79
C ALA A 36 -12.20 -26.92 24.56
N VAL A 37 -12.89 -25.78 24.63
CA VAL A 37 -12.48 -24.60 25.41
C VAL A 37 -12.41 -24.90 26.91
N GLU A 38 -13.41 -25.57 27.48
CA GLU A 38 -13.40 -25.94 28.90
C GLU A 38 -12.26 -26.91 29.22
N ASP A 39 -12.06 -27.93 28.38
CA ASP A 39 -11.05 -28.95 28.59
C ASP A 39 -9.64 -28.35 28.53
N ILE A 40 -9.37 -27.42 27.59
CA ILE A 40 -8.05 -26.78 27.51
C ILE A 40 -7.79 -25.82 28.67
N LYS A 41 -8.82 -25.11 29.17
CA LYS A 41 -8.71 -24.28 30.38
C LYS A 41 -8.42 -25.12 31.63
N LYS A 42 -9.14 -26.24 31.81
CA LYS A 42 -8.88 -27.20 32.90
C LYS A 42 -7.48 -27.83 32.81
N LYS A 43 -6.96 -28.05 31.59
CA LYS A 43 -5.56 -28.50 31.38
C LYS A 43 -4.58 -27.41 31.80
N GLU A 44 -4.84 -26.15 31.41
CA GLU A 44 -3.99 -25.01 31.74
C GLU A 44 -3.90 -24.77 33.25
N GLU A 45 -5.02 -24.83 33.97
CA GLU A 45 -5.09 -24.62 35.43
C GLU A 45 -4.20 -25.59 36.24
N LYS A 46 -3.90 -26.76 35.68
CA LYS A 46 -3.04 -27.78 36.31
C LYS A 46 -1.54 -27.52 36.09
N ILE A 47 -1.17 -26.57 35.24
CA ILE A 47 0.22 -26.28 34.90
C ILE A 47 0.85 -25.39 35.97
N VAL A 48 2.00 -25.83 36.47
CA VAL A 48 2.90 -24.98 37.27
C VAL A 48 3.86 -24.29 36.32
N TYR A 49 3.82 -22.94 36.29
CA TYR A 49 4.77 -22.14 35.52
C TYR A 49 6.01 -21.84 36.35
N ASP A 50 7.13 -22.44 35.96
CA ASP A 50 8.43 -22.28 36.59
C ASP A 50 8.92 -20.83 36.52
N ARG A 51 8.61 -20.16 35.41
CA ARG A 51 9.03 -18.78 35.16
C ARG A 51 7.86 -17.88 34.76
N LYS A 52 7.78 -16.72 35.40
CA LYS A 52 6.79 -15.67 35.11
C LYS A 52 7.51 -14.37 34.76
N VAL A 53 7.09 -13.71 33.68
CA VAL A 53 7.73 -12.48 33.20
C VAL A 53 6.69 -11.43 32.86
N GLU A 54 7.02 -10.17 33.15
CA GLU A 54 6.23 -9.00 32.75
C GLU A 54 7.06 -8.10 31.82
N GLY A 55 6.51 -7.72 30.66
CA GLY A 55 7.13 -6.73 29.76
C GLY A 55 8.04 -7.29 28.66
N THR A 56 9.14 -6.58 28.35
CA THR A 56 9.99 -6.83 27.18
C THR A 56 10.98 -7.99 27.34
N SER A 57 11.13 -8.76 26.26
CA SER A 57 12.15 -9.78 25.99
C SER A 57 12.20 -10.94 26.99
N VAL A 58 11.33 -11.93 26.76
CA VAL A 58 11.39 -13.23 27.41
C VAL A 58 12.23 -14.16 26.56
N PHE A 59 13.51 -14.33 26.92
CA PHE A 59 14.28 -15.46 26.42
C PHE A 59 14.15 -16.64 27.37
N SER A 60 13.73 -17.80 26.87
CA SER A 60 13.69 -19.03 27.66
C SER A 60 14.96 -19.87 27.48
N GLU A 61 15.37 -20.52 28.57
CA GLU A 61 16.47 -21.50 28.58
C GLU A 61 16.04 -22.90 28.12
N GLY A 62 14.72 -23.12 27.92
CA GLY A 62 14.14 -24.41 27.55
C GLY A 62 13.89 -25.33 28.75
N ASN A 63 13.15 -26.43 28.54
CA ASN A 63 12.76 -27.41 29.57
C ASN A 63 12.00 -26.85 30.79
N GLU A 64 11.48 -25.63 30.70
CA GLU A 64 10.67 -24.94 31.72
C GLU A 64 9.26 -24.64 31.18
N SER A 65 8.29 -24.42 32.06
CA SER A 65 6.98 -23.85 31.74
C SER A 65 7.01 -22.33 31.96
N VAL A 66 6.74 -21.55 30.92
CA VAL A 66 6.89 -20.09 30.95
C VAL A 66 5.55 -19.38 30.84
N SER A 67 5.34 -18.36 31.66
CA SER A 67 4.19 -17.45 31.55
C SER A 67 4.68 -16.00 31.34
N GLY A 68 4.16 -15.34 30.30
CA GLY A 68 4.40 -13.93 30.00
C GLY A 68 3.14 -13.10 30.12
N PHE A 69 3.24 -11.94 30.76
CA PHE A 69 2.17 -10.95 30.88
C PHE A 69 2.58 -9.60 30.28
N TYR A 70 1.84 -9.16 29.25
CA TYR A 70 2.08 -7.94 28.49
C TYR A 70 0.96 -6.93 28.78
N ASN A 71 1.17 -6.09 29.79
CA ASN A 71 0.20 -5.12 30.27
C ASN A 71 0.54 -3.66 29.94
N LYS A 72 1.72 -3.39 29.37
CA LYS A 72 2.17 -2.07 28.94
C LYS A 72 2.33 -2.04 27.42
N PRO A 73 2.14 -0.87 26.76
CA PRO A 73 2.44 -0.75 25.36
C PRO A 73 3.93 -1.00 25.13
N ILE A 74 4.26 -1.80 24.12
CA ILE A 74 5.66 -2.08 23.77
C ILE A 74 5.84 -1.84 22.29
N ASP A 75 6.84 -1.03 21.95
CA ASP A 75 7.30 -0.85 20.59
C ASP A 75 8.83 -0.93 20.59
N SER A 76 9.39 -2.13 20.36
CA SER A 76 10.80 -2.45 20.71
C SER A 76 11.60 -3.20 19.62
N THR A 77 12.91 -3.34 19.87
CA THR A 77 13.93 -4.18 19.20
C THR A 77 14.03 -5.60 19.84
N PRO A 78 14.65 -6.59 19.15
CA PRO A 78 14.00 -7.80 18.60
C PRO A 78 13.31 -8.74 19.60
N TYR A 79 12.19 -9.36 19.19
CA TYR A 79 11.35 -10.35 19.90
C TYR A 79 10.83 -9.95 21.30
N LEU A 80 9.54 -10.22 21.54
CA LEU A 80 8.93 -10.10 22.87
C LEU A 80 8.95 -11.43 23.63
N PHE A 81 8.87 -12.55 22.91
CA PHE A 81 9.21 -13.89 23.39
C PHE A 81 10.02 -14.61 22.31
N ALA A 82 11.14 -15.21 22.70
CA ALA A 82 11.95 -16.05 21.83
C ALA A 82 12.60 -17.20 22.61
N LEU A 83 12.78 -18.34 21.95
CA LEU A 83 13.69 -19.37 22.44
C LEU A 83 15.13 -18.93 22.13
N HIS A 84 16.03 -19.04 23.11
CA HIS A 84 17.44 -18.85 22.81
C HIS A 84 17.90 -19.92 21.79
N SER A 85 18.72 -19.52 20.82
CA SER A 85 19.24 -20.41 19.79
C SER A 85 19.84 -21.68 20.41
N LEU A 86 19.49 -22.85 19.85
CA LEU A 86 19.95 -24.18 20.29
C LEU A 86 19.45 -24.64 21.69
N ARG A 87 18.57 -23.90 22.37
CA ARG A 87 17.95 -24.35 23.63
C ARG A 87 16.79 -25.31 23.40
N PRO A 88 16.57 -26.34 24.23
CA PRO A 88 15.45 -27.26 24.04
C PRO A 88 14.10 -26.53 24.08
N PRO A 89 13.02 -27.14 23.56
CA PRO A 89 11.66 -26.61 23.68
C PRO A 89 11.26 -26.32 25.13
N VAL A 90 10.36 -25.37 25.34
CA VAL A 90 9.69 -25.19 26.65
C VAL A 90 8.60 -26.25 26.83
N ASN A 91 8.28 -26.59 28.08
CA ASN A 91 7.22 -27.55 28.38
C ASN A 91 5.84 -26.99 28.05
N ASN A 92 5.56 -25.78 28.55
CA ASN A 92 4.31 -25.05 28.35
C ASN A 92 4.60 -23.56 28.18
N LEU A 93 3.73 -22.86 27.45
CA LEU A 93 3.83 -21.43 27.22
C LEU A 93 2.48 -20.76 27.43
N LYS A 94 2.40 -19.81 28.37
CA LYS A 94 1.23 -18.96 28.56
C LYS A 94 1.56 -17.52 28.22
N LEU A 95 0.80 -16.89 27.34
CA LEU A 95 0.97 -15.48 26.98
C LEU A 95 -0.34 -14.75 27.18
N ILE A 96 -0.37 -13.77 28.09
CA ILE A 96 -1.51 -12.88 28.26
C ILE A 96 -1.11 -11.49 27.78
N ASN A 97 -1.76 -11.01 26.73
CA ASN A 97 -1.56 -9.67 26.20
C ASN A 97 -2.84 -8.83 26.31
N ILE A 98 -2.77 -7.74 27.05
CA ILE A 98 -3.88 -6.78 27.18
C ILE A 98 -3.53 -5.40 26.63
N ASN A 99 -2.38 -5.25 25.96
CA ASN A 99 -1.90 -3.98 25.45
C ASN A 99 -1.35 -4.06 24.03
N ASN A 100 -1.07 -2.92 23.41
CA ASN A 100 -0.50 -2.87 22.07
C ASN A 100 0.99 -3.21 22.10
N ILE A 101 1.37 -4.32 21.47
CA ILE A 101 2.73 -4.79 21.41
C ILE A 101 3.21 -4.92 19.96
N ALA A 102 4.43 -4.47 19.72
CA ALA A 102 5.07 -4.52 18.41
C ALA A 102 6.55 -4.88 18.54
N SER A 103 7.04 -5.59 17.52
CA SER A 103 8.45 -5.99 17.37
C SER A 103 8.94 -5.63 15.97
N ASN A 104 10.23 -5.29 15.87
CA ASN A 104 10.90 -5.13 14.58
C ASN A 104 11.02 -6.44 13.80
N THR A 105 10.97 -7.59 14.47
CA THR A 105 10.99 -8.96 13.92
C THR A 105 9.67 -9.66 14.23
N GLU A 106 9.66 -10.97 14.50
CA GLU A 106 8.53 -11.63 15.15
C GLU A 106 8.30 -11.08 16.56
N VAL A 107 7.03 -11.00 16.97
CA VAL A 107 6.63 -10.65 18.34
C VAL A 107 6.82 -11.86 19.24
N PHE A 108 6.21 -12.99 18.87
CA PHE A 108 6.37 -14.25 19.58
C PHE A 108 6.98 -15.28 18.64
N SER A 109 8.14 -15.82 19.00
CA SER A 109 8.86 -16.81 18.21
C SER A 109 9.22 -18.00 19.06
N THR A 110 8.88 -19.18 18.57
CA THR A 110 9.38 -20.47 19.06
C THR A 110 10.22 -21.15 18.00
N ARG A 111 10.76 -20.38 17.05
CA ARG A 111 11.69 -20.91 16.04
C ARG A 111 12.89 -21.51 16.75
N TRP A 112 12.86 -22.83 16.84
CA TRP A 112 13.89 -23.63 17.43
C TRP A 112 14.47 -24.54 16.36
N GLY A 113 15.77 -24.40 16.09
CA GLY A 113 16.49 -25.27 15.18
C GLY A 113 17.47 -26.16 15.92
N LYS A 114 17.37 -27.48 15.75
CA LYS A 114 18.43 -28.44 16.09
C LYS A 114 18.91 -29.11 14.81
N ASN A 115 20.21 -29.02 14.51
CA ASN A 115 20.82 -29.61 13.31
C ASN A 115 20.14 -29.18 11.99
N GLY A 116 19.67 -27.94 11.90
CA GLY A 116 19.01 -27.40 10.71
C GLY A 116 17.54 -27.81 10.53
N GLN A 117 16.95 -28.57 11.46
CA GLN A 117 15.52 -28.89 11.47
C GLN A 117 14.77 -28.05 12.50
N TYR A 118 13.67 -27.44 12.07
CA TYR A 118 12.76 -26.71 12.95
C TYR A 118 11.81 -27.71 13.64
N GLY A 119 11.88 -27.79 14.98
CA GLY A 119 11.02 -28.66 15.77
C GLY A 119 9.89 -27.91 16.49
N THR A 120 9.12 -28.63 17.30
CA THR A 120 8.10 -28.05 18.18
C THR A 120 8.80 -27.21 19.24
N GLY A 121 8.67 -25.89 19.20
CA GLY A 121 9.33 -25.03 20.19
C GLY A 121 8.64 -25.01 21.56
N VAL A 122 7.44 -25.58 21.65
CA VAL A 122 6.74 -25.89 22.92
C VAL A 122 6.27 -27.34 22.87
N ASN A 123 6.50 -28.12 23.93
CA ASN A 123 6.19 -29.56 23.94
C ASN A 123 4.68 -29.84 24.11
N ASN A 124 4.02 -29.18 25.07
CA ASN A 124 2.68 -29.59 25.51
C ASN A 124 1.57 -28.59 25.18
N LEU A 125 1.57 -27.41 25.80
CA LEU A 125 0.50 -26.43 25.65
C LEU A 125 1.05 -25.04 25.34
N ILE A 126 0.49 -24.41 24.29
CA ILE A 126 0.55 -22.96 24.11
C ILE A 126 -0.83 -22.39 24.44
N TYR A 127 -0.90 -21.49 25.41
CA TYR A 127 -2.13 -20.84 25.88
C TYR A 127 -2.01 -19.32 25.73
N ILE A 128 -2.84 -18.72 24.89
CA ILE A 128 -2.78 -17.28 24.61
C ILE A 128 -4.13 -16.62 24.84
N GLU A 129 -4.12 -15.55 25.62
CA GLU A 129 -5.23 -14.61 25.71
C GLU A 129 -4.75 -13.24 25.22
N ASN A 130 -5.35 -12.75 24.14
CA ASN A 130 -4.98 -11.49 23.50
C ASN A 130 -6.18 -10.56 23.39
N SER A 131 -6.15 -9.43 24.09
CA SER A 131 -7.08 -8.31 23.88
C SER A 131 -6.42 -7.05 23.33
N GLY A 132 -5.08 -7.02 23.25
CA GLY A 132 -4.31 -5.94 22.65
C GLY A 132 -3.93 -6.20 21.19
N ASN A 133 -3.32 -5.21 20.54
CA ASN A 133 -2.82 -5.40 19.17
C ASN A 133 -1.42 -6.03 19.18
N ILE A 134 -1.19 -6.98 18.27
CA ILE A 134 0.10 -7.62 18.00
C ILE A 134 0.54 -7.23 16.59
N THR A 135 1.69 -6.55 16.49
CA THR A 135 2.22 -6.08 15.20
C THR A 135 3.64 -6.56 14.96
N GLY A 136 3.81 -7.46 13.99
CA GLY A 136 5.11 -7.83 13.43
C GLY A 136 5.53 -6.84 12.35
N LYS A 137 6.51 -5.96 12.64
CA LYS A 137 6.91 -4.92 11.70
C LYS A 137 7.77 -5.46 10.55
N GLY A 138 8.44 -6.61 10.72
CA GLY A 138 9.28 -7.23 9.70
C GLY A 138 10.28 -6.24 9.08
N ILE A 139 11.13 -5.64 9.90
CA ILE A 139 12.20 -4.69 9.49
C ILE A 139 13.59 -5.29 9.81
N GLY A 140 13.64 -6.51 10.37
CA GLY A 140 14.92 -7.17 10.59
C GLY A 140 15.58 -7.62 9.29
N VAL A 141 16.83 -8.08 9.44
CA VAL A 141 17.73 -8.39 8.31
C VAL A 141 17.31 -9.61 7.49
N GLU A 142 16.42 -10.45 8.01
CA GLU A 142 15.97 -11.68 7.33
C GLU A 142 14.63 -11.49 6.62
N ARG A 143 14.52 -12.02 5.40
CA ARG A 143 13.27 -12.08 4.62
C ARG A 143 12.41 -13.27 5.07
N ASN A 144 12.00 -13.31 6.33
CA ASN A 144 11.07 -14.32 6.87
C ASN A 144 10.67 -13.96 8.31
N GLN A 145 10.08 -12.79 8.53
CA GLN A 145 9.77 -12.30 9.88
C GLN A 145 8.27 -12.04 10.04
N PRO A 146 7.47 -13.09 10.29
CA PRO A 146 6.05 -12.92 10.55
C PRO A 146 5.76 -12.26 11.90
N ALA A 147 4.51 -11.94 12.23
CA ALA A 147 4.19 -11.46 13.58
C ALA A 147 4.33 -12.56 14.64
N ILE A 148 3.85 -13.77 14.34
CA ILE A 148 3.81 -14.90 15.27
C ILE A 148 4.37 -16.13 14.58
N HIS A 149 5.29 -16.83 15.25
CA HIS A 149 5.75 -18.15 14.85
C HIS A 149 5.74 -19.08 16.07
N LEU A 150 4.60 -19.73 16.30
CA LEU A 150 4.36 -20.56 17.48
C LEU A 150 3.97 -21.98 17.06
N ILE A 151 4.75 -22.96 17.51
CA ILE A 151 4.53 -24.38 17.22
C ILE A 151 4.49 -25.16 18.54
N SER A 152 3.31 -25.70 18.85
CA SER A 152 3.10 -26.62 19.97
C SER A 152 3.20 -28.07 19.50
N GLY A 153 3.74 -28.94 20.35
CA GLY A 153 3.81 -30.38 20.13
C GLY A 153 2.53 -31.12 20.47
N ASN A 154 1.54 -30.48 21.11
CA ASN A 154 0.28 -31.12 21.44
C ASN A 154 -0.91 -30.15 21.28
N ASP A 155 -1.23 -29.31 22.26
CA ASP A 155 -2.41 -28.44 22.23
C ASP A 155 -2.05 -26.94 22.07
N PHE A 156 -2.93 -26.18 21.43
CA PHE A 156 -2.82 -24.73 21.24
C PHE A 156 -4.17 -24.06 21.48
N TYR A 157 -4.19 -23.06 22.37
CA TYR A 157 -5.34 -22.19 22.62
C TYR A 157 -5.00 -20.74 22.30
N LEU A 158 -5.86 -20.08 21.51
CA LEU A 158 -5.84 -18.65 21.26
C LEU A 158 -7.23 -18.06 21.47
N LYS A 159 -7.37 -17.25 22.52
CA LYS A 159 -8.46 -16.29 22.63
C LYS A 159 -8.02 -14.93 22.12
N ASN A 160 -8.70 -14.41 21.10
CA ASN A 160 -8.32 -13.15 20.46
C ASN A 160 -9.49 -12.16 20.37
N SER A 161 -9.26 -10.93 20.81
CA SER A 161 -10.15 -9.78 20.61
C SER A 161 -9.43 -8.52 20.09
N GLY A 162 -8.12 -8.60 19.85
CA GLY A 162 -7.30 -7.55 19.25
C GLY A 162 -6.93 -7.81 17.79
N ASN A 163 -6.12 -6.92 17.21
CA ASN A 163 -5.58 -7.09 15.86
C ASN A 163 -4.25 -7.87 15.89
N ILE A 164 -4.04 -8.79 14.95
CA ILE A 164 -2.76 -9.45 14.70
C ILE A 164 -2.36 -9.15 13.26
N THR A 165 -1.28 -8.39 13.08
CA THR A 165 -0.85 -7.90 11.75
C THR A 165 0.61 -8.20 11.48
N SER A 166 0.92 -8.62 10.24
CA SER A 166 2.25 -9.02 9.83
C SER A 166 2.67 -8.29 8.55
N LYS A 167 3.72 -7.46 8.63
CA LYS A 167 4.10 -6.64 7.47
C LYS A 167 4.68 -7.47 6.32
N GLN A 168 5.59 -8.41 6.62
CA GLN A 168 6.31 -9.18 5.61
C GLN A 168 5.65 -10.55 5.35
N ASP A 169 5.85 -11.50 6.26
CA ASP A 169 5.56 -12.93 6.02
C ASP A 169 4.32 -13.43 6.76
N LYS A 170 3.83 -14.63 6.41
CA LYS A 170 2.73 -15.29 7.09
C LYS A 170 3.16 -15.85 8.44
N SER A 171 2.41 -15.47 9.48
CA SER A 171 2.48 -16.10 10.78
C SER A 171 2.15 -17.58 10.70
N LEU A 172 2.81 -18.38 11.53
CA LEU A 172 2.54 -19.80 11.66
C LEU A 172 2.10 -20.07 13.09
N ILE A 173 0.87 -20.55 13.22
CA ILE A 173 0.30 -21.05 14.47
C ILE A 173 -0.03 -22.51 14.22
N LYS A 174 0.81 -23.40 14.79
CA LYS A 174 0.73 -24.84 14.52
C LYS A 174 0.66 -25.64 15.81
N THR A 175 -0.06 -26.74 15.76
CA THR A 175 -0.05 -27.79 16.78
C THR A 175 -0.23 -29.17 16.16
N GLU A 176 0.15 -30.23 16.87
CA GLU A 176 -0.02 -31.62 16.41
C GLU A 176 -1.36 -32.24 16.87
N ASN A 177 -2.09 -31.62 17.80
CA ASN A 177 -3.38 -32.09 18.30
C ASN A 177 -4.47 -31.00 18.18
N ASN A 178 -4.97 -30.44 19.29
CA ASN A 178 -6.08 -29.50 19.26
C ASN A 178 -5.62 -28.05 19.10
N LEU A 179 -6.09 -27.36 18.07
CA LEU A 179 -5.96 -25.90 17.89
C LEU A 179 -7.33 -25.27 18.12
N ILE A 180 -7.46 -24.49 19.20
CA ILE A 180 -8.71 -23.82 19.56
C ILE A 180 -8.51 -22.30 19.40
N LEU A 181 -9.33 -21.70 18.53
CA LEU A 181 -9.36 -20.26 18.26
C LEU A 181 -10.73 -19.68 18.65
N GLU A 182 -10.77 -18.96 19.76
CA GLU A 182 -11.90 -18.12 20.16
C GLU A 182 -11.65 -16.68 19.68
N ASN A 183 -12.25 -16.30 18.56
CA ASN A 183 -12.11 -14.96 17.99
C ASN A 183 -13.36 -14.11 18.28
N GLU A 184 -13.23 -13.19 19.23
CA GLU A 184 -14.37 -12.39 19.70
C GLU A 184 -14.77 -11.29 18.70
N GLY A 185 -13.87 -10.90 17.80
CA GLY A 185 -14.09 -9.82 16.83
C GLY A 185 -14.39 -8.47 17.49
N SER A 186 -14.78 -7.49 16.67
CA SER A 186 -15.27 -6.19 17.17
C SER A 186 -16.79 -6.22 17.29
N LYS A 187 -17.37 -5.43 18.20
CA LYS A 187 -18.81 -5.17 18.22
C LYS A 187 -19.23 -4.12 17.19
N ASN A 188 -18.27 -3.34 16.68
CA ASN A 188 -18.51 -2.25 15.74
C ASN A 188 -18.03 -2.64 14.33
N LYS A 189 -18.96 -2.62 13.37
CA LYS A 189 -18.74 -2.90 11.95
C LYS A 189 -17.66 -2.05 11.30
N ASP A 190 -17.43 -0.83 11.80
CA ASP A 190 -16.46 0.12 11.24
C ASP A 190 -15.04 -0.12 11.76
N SER A 191 -14.83 -1.14 12.60
CA SER A 191 -13.55 -1.42 13.28
C SER A 191 -13.32 -2.92 13.44
N ALA A 192 -13.50 -3.68 12.36
CA ALA A 192 -13.30 -5.13 12.36
C ALA A 192 -11.91 -5.49 12.93
N ARG A 193 -11.84 -6.58 13.72
CA ARG A 193 -10.58 -7.07 14.25
C ARG A 193 -9.84 -7.86 13.19
N ILE A 194 -8.58 -7.51 12.96
CA ILE A 194 -7.80 -8.01 11.84
C ILE A 194 -6.98 -9.21 12.30
N LEU A 195 -7.11 -10.33 11.60
CA LEU A 195 -6.12 -11.39 11.52
C LEU A 195 -5.53 -11.33 10.12
N ASP A 196 -4.27 -10.93 10.01
CA ASP A 196 -3.59 -10.69 8.74
C ASP A 196 -2.40 -11.62 8.57
N LYS A 197 -2.36 -12.33 7.44
CA LYS A 197 -1.32 -13.27 7.03
C LYS A 197 -1.03 -14.31 8.10
N ILE A 198 -1.98 -15.21 8.38
CA ILE A 198 -1.81 -16.25 9.38
C ILE A 198 -2.16 -17.62 8.80
N ASN A 199 -1.26 -18.57 8.98
CA ASN A 199 -1.51 -19.98 8.73
C ASN A 199 -1.80 -20.68 10.05
N PHE A 200 -3.04 -21.12 10.25
CA PHE A 200 -3.41 -21.93 11.40
C PHE A 200 -3.47 -23.41 10.99
N ARG A 201 -2.78 -24.26 11.76
CA ARG A 201 -2.67 -25.71 11.47
C ARG A 201 -2.80 -26.55 12.73
N GLY A 202 -3.71 -27.50 12.75
CA GLY A 202 -3.86 -28.48 13.83
C GLY A 202 -4.46 -29.78 13.30
N ASP A 203 -4.38 -30.86 14.07
CA ASP A 203 -5.08 -32.10 13.73
C ASP A 203 -6.59 -31.91 13.91
N ASN A 204 -6.98 -31.38 15.07
CA ASN A 204 -8.35 -31.00 15.39
C ASN A 204 -8.42 -29.49 15.55
N PHE A 205 -9.17 -28.81 14.69
CA PHE A 205 -9.32 -27.36 14.74
C PHE A 205 -10.70 -26.98 15.25
N PHE A 206 -10.77 -26.10 16.24
CA PHE A 206 -12.00 -25.48 16.71
C PHE A 206 -11.94 -23.97 16.50
N LEU A 207 -12.85 -23.42 15.70
CA LEU A 207 -12.94 -21.99 15.42
C LEU A 207 -14.31 -21.45 15.82
N SER A 208 -14.31 -20.50 16.74
CA SER A 208 -15.49 -19.68 17.06
C SER A 208 -15.25 -18.22 16.67
N ASN A 209 -16.14 -17.65 15.88
CA ASN A 209 -16.18 -16.20 15.61
C ASN A 209 -17.52 -15.60 16.07
N THR A 210 -17.47 -14.63 16.97
CA THR A 210 -18.69 -14.00 17.53
C THR A 210 -18.89 -12.54 17.12
N GLY A 211 -17.88 -11.88 16.55
CA GLY A 211 -17.92 -10.45 16.23
C GLY A 211 -17.53 -10.13 14.79
N TYR A 212 -17.30 -8.84 14.52
CA TYR A 212 -16.82 -8.32 13.24
C TYR A 212 -15.30 -8.52 13.12
N SER A 213 -14.90 -9.35 12.19
CA SER A 213 -13.52 -9.81 12.02
C SER A 213 -13.13 -9.76 10.55
N LEU A 214 -11.86 -9.46 10.30
CA LEU A 214 -11.24 -9.47 8.99
C LEU A 214 -10.17 -10.54 8.96
N PHE A 215 -10.34 -11.54 8.11
CA PHE A 215 -9.36 -12.60 7.83
C PHE A 215 -8.65 -12.28 6.50
N ASP A 216 -7.61 -11.45 6.56
CA ASP A 216 -6.77 -11.12 5.40
C ASP A 216 -5.65 -12.14 5.25
N GLU A 217 -5.58 -12.80 4.10
CA GLU A 217 -4.55 -13.81 3.78
C GLU A 217 -4.43 -14.95 4.82
N VAL A 218 -5.52 -15.27 5.53
CA VAL A 218 -5.58 -16.34 6.54
C VAL A 218 -5.92 -17.68 5.91
N ASP A 219 -5.17 -18.72 6.28
CA ASP A 219 -5.40 -20.11 5.87
C ASP A 219 -5.71 -20.98 7.09
N PHE A 220 -6.79 -21.75 7.01
CA PHE A 220 -7.24 -22.65 8.08
C PHE A 220 -7.10 -24.11 7.63
N VAL A 221 -6.32 -24.90 8.38
CA VAL A 221 -6.10 -26.33 8.09
C VAL A 221 -6.30 -27.17 9.34
N GLY A 222 -7.29 -28.06 9.31
CA GLY A 222 -7.51 -29.11 10.30
C GLY A 222 -7.19 -30.47 9.68
N TYR A 223 -6.08 -31.12 10.01
CA TYR A 223 -5.66 -32.34 9.29
C TYR A 223 -6.64 -33.52 9.44
N LYS A 224 -7.40 -33.58 10.53
CA LYS A 224 -8.41 -34.61 10.77
C LYS A 224 -9.81 -34.03 10.89
N ASN A 225 -9.99 -33.08 11.80
CA ASN A 225 -11.29 -32.50 12.11
C ASN A 225 -11.22 -30.97 12.11
N PHE A 226 -12.26 -30.33 11.60
CA PHE A 226 -12.45 -28.89 11.71
C PHE A 226 -13.87 -28.56 12.14
N THR A 227 -14.03 -28.06 13.36
CA THR A 227 -15.29 -27.58 13.91
C THR A 227 -15.35 -26.05 13.83
N PHE A 228 -16.33 -25.52 13.12
CA PHE A 228 -16.46 -24.09 12.80
C PHE A 228 -17.80 -23.54 13.27
N SER A 229 -17.77 -22.40 13.97
CA SER A 229 -18.98 -21.64 14.31
C SER A 229 -18.77 -20.16 14.02
N ASN A 230 -19.54 -19.61 13.09
CA ASN A 230 -19.63 -18.16 12.90
C ASN A 230 -21.00 -17.62 13.31
N LYS A 231 -21.01 -16.79 14.35
CA LYS A 231 -22.15 -16.00 14.82
C LYS A 231 -21.98 -14.50 14.55
N GLY A 232 -20.79 -14.09 14.12
CA GLY A 232 -20.42 -12.70 13.83
C GLY A 232 -20.38 -12.36 12.35
N THR A 233 -19.50 -11.43 11.96
CA THR A 233 -19.23 -11.10 10.56
C THR A 233 -17.76 -11.39 10.23
N ILE A 234 -17.51 -12.14 9.15
CA ILE A 234 -16.15 -12.40 8.64
C ILE A 234 -16.00 -11.68 7.30
N LEU A 235 -15.00 -10.82 7.20
CA LEU A 235 -14.56 -10.16 5.98
C LEU A 235 -13.29 -10.85 5.46
N SER A 236 -13.11 -10.89 4.14
CA SER A 236 -11.91 -11.50 3.52
C SER A 236 -10.87 -10.51 3.00
N TYR A 237 -11.18 -9.20 2.99
CA TYR A 237 -10.27 -8.15 2.54
C TYR A 237 -10.41 -6.84 3.33
N MET A 238 -9.30 -6.10 3.41
CA MET A 238 -9.20 -4.79 4.06
C MET A 238 -10.01 -3.72 3.32
N THR A 239 -10.48 -2.69 4.04
CA THR A 239 -10.94 -1.46 3.40
C THR A 239 -9.77 -0.79 2.65
N LEU A 240 -10.06 0.14 1.72
CA LEU A 240 -9.02 0.90 1.03
C LEU A 240 -8.13 1.67 2.00
N ASP A 241 -8.72 2.23 3.06
CA ASP A 241 -7.96 2.96 4.09
C ASP A 241 -7.06 2.03 4.89
N ASP A 242 -7.54 0.84 5.25
CA ASP A 242 -6.73 -0.14 6.00
C ASP A 242 -5.65 -0.77 5.13
N PHE A 243 -5.94 -1.01 3.84
CA PHE A 243 -4.95 -1.41 2.84
C PHE A 243 -3.81 -0.39 2.74
N ILE A 244 -4.14 0.91 2.74
CA ILE A 244 -3.14 1.98 2.73
C ILE A 244 -2.38 2.03 4.06
N LYS A 245 -3.05 1.96 5.21
CA LYS A 245 -2.41 1.94 6.55
C LYS A 245 -1.48 0.74 6.73
N ALA A 246 -1.80 -0.40 6.12
CA ALA A 246 -0.94 -1.58 6.06
C ALA A 246 0.31 -1.39 5.18
N GLY A 247 0.46 -0.22 4.55
CA GLY A 247 1.59 0.12 3.68
C GLY A 247 1.49 -0.46 2.27
N LYS A 248 0.33 -1.00 1.88
CA LYS A 248 0.08 -1.56 0.55
C LYS A 248 -0.30 -0.47 -0.49
N GLY A 249 -0.44 0.79 -0.06
CA GLY A 249 -0.85 1.91 -0.91
C GLY A 249 -0.36 3.28 -0.43
N ARG A 250 -0.62 4.33 -1.21
CA ARG A 250 -0.32 5.74 -0.84
C ARG A 250 -1.51 6.66 -1.10
N TYR A 251 -1.65 7.69 -0.28
CA TYR A 251 -2.49 8.85 -0.58
C TYR A 251 -1.69 9.91 -1.35
N ARG A 252 -2.40 10.74 -2.11
CA ARG A 252 -1.92 12.06 -2.54
C ARG A 252 -2.83 13.10 -1.89
N TYR A 253 -2.23 14.22 -1.49
CA TYR A 253 -2.99 15.41 -1.15
C TYR A 253 -3.37 16.11 -2.46
N GLN A 254 -4.66 16.28 -2.70
CA GLN A 254 -5.11 17.25 -3.68
C GLN A 254 -5.38 18.55 -2.93
N ALA A 255 -4.62 19.60 -3.24
CA ALA A 255 -5.04 20.94 -2.86
C ALA A 255 -6.40 21.16 -3.54
N PRO A 256 -7.44 21.61 -2.80
CA PRO A 256 -8.69 21.97 -3.45
C PRO A 256 -8.38 23.02 -4.51
N LYS A 257 -8.96 22.88 -5.71
CA LYS A 257 -8.95 24.01 -6.64
C LYS A 257 -9.71 25.15 -5.96
N PRO A 258 -9.14 26.35 -5.83
CA PRO A 258 -9.88 27.50 -5.34
C PRO A 258 -11.17 27.65 -6.16
N ASP A 259 -12.28 28.01 -5.51
CA ASP A 259 -13.48 28.43 -6.24
C ASP A 259 -13.21 29.69 -7.07
N SER A 260 -14.11 30.02 -7.99
CA SER A 260 -13.95 31.17 -8.90
C SER A 260 -13.67 32.47 -8.16
N ASP A 261 -14.32 32.66 -7.01
CA ASP A 261 -14.23 33.88 -6.21
C ASP A 261 -12.87 33.99 -5.50
N THR A 262 -12.32 32.86 -5.05
CA THR A 262 -10.99 32.78 -4.44
C THR A 262 -9.90 32.95 -5.50
N GLU A 263 -10.07 32.40 -6.70
CA GLU A 263 -9.17 32.66 -7.82
C GLU A 263 -9.13 34.14 -8.19
N GLU A 264 -10.28 34.82 -8.22
CA GLU A 264 -10.37 36.24 -8.54
C GLU A 264 -9.72 37.12 -7.46
N LYS A 265 -9.96 36.80 -6.18
CA LYS A 265 -9.29 37.47 -5.04
C LYS A 265 -7.78 37.25 -5.05
N TYR A 266 -7.32 36.06 -5.40
CA TYR A 266 -5.88 35.76 -5.47
C TYR A 266 -5.21 36.45 -6.67
N LYS A 267 -5.88 36.52 -7.83
CA LYS A 267 -5.42 37.32 -8.98
C LYS A 267 -5.27 38.79 -8.58
N LYS A 268 -6.27 39.35 -7.91
CA LYS A 268 -6.23 40.73 -7.39
C LYS A 268 -5.10 40.93 -6.38
N TYR A 269 -4.88 39.97 -5.47
CA TYR A 269 -3.73 40.00 -4.56
C TYR A 269 -2.40 40.02 -5.30
N LEU A 270 -2.21 39.17 -6.31
CA LEU A 270 -0.99 39.15 -7.10
C LEU A 270 -0.78 40.48 -7.84
N GLU A 271 -1.84 41.03 -8.44
CA GLU A 271 -1.81 42.34 -9.08
C GLU A 271 -1.39 43.45 -8.10
N ASP A 272 -2.00 43.50 -6.92
CA ASP A 272 -1.68 44.48 -5.87
C ASP A 272 -0.26 44.27 -5.33
N PHE A 273 0.17 43.01 -5.13
CA PHE A 273 1.50 42.66 -4.65
C PHE A 273 2.58 43.15 -5.63
N TYR A 274 2.44 42.86 -6.92
CA TYR A 274 3.41 43.29 -7.93
C TYR A 274 3.36 44.80 -8.18
N LYS A 275 2.20 45.43 -8.03
CA LYS A 275 2.06 46.89 -8.10
C LYS A 275 2.80 47.60 -6.95
N ASN A 276 2.77 47.01 -5.76
CA ASN A 276 3.41 47.55 -4.57
C ASN A 276 4.90 47.17 -4.44
N HIS A 277 5.41 46.28 -5.29
CA HIS A 277 6.82 45.89 -5.39
C HIS A 277 7.34 46.10 -6.82
N PRO A 278 7.40 47.35 -7.31
CA PRO A 278 7.96 47.64 -8.62
C PRO A 278 9.47 47.34 -8.65
N PRO A 279 10.03 46.98 -9.83
CA PRO A 279 11.48 46.92 -9.99
C PRO A 279 12.08 48.28 -9.63
N LYS A 280 13.13 48.30 -8.80
CA LYS A 280 13.84 49.55 -8.49
C LYS A 280 14.57 50.03 -9.75
N ASP A 281 14.40 51.29 -10.11
CA ASP A 281 14.84 51.90 -11.39
C ASP A 281 16.37 51.96 -11.63
N LYS A 282 17.21 51.34 -10.78
CA LYS A 282 18.68 51.52 -10.83
C LYS A 282 19.50 50.24 -10.92
N ASP A 283 18.86 49.09 -11.10
CA ASP A 283 19.56 47.82 -11.23
C ASP A 283 19.26 47.22 -12.60
N VAL A 284 20.28 47.17 -13.47
CA VAL A 284 20.16 46.57 -14.80
C VAL A 284 20.99 45.28 -14.81
N TYR A 285 20.32 44.19 -15.18
CA TYR A 285 20.92 42.87 -15.34
C TYR A 285 21.73 42.80 -16.64
N ILE A 286 23.01 42.42 -16.57
CA ILE A 286 23.84 42.16 -17.76
C ILE A 286 24.22 40.67 -17.77
N ALA A 287 23.86 39.97 -18.85
CA ALA A 287 24.36 38.63 -19.11
C ALA A 287 25.80 38.73 -19.66
N THR A 288 26.78 38.16 -18.95
CA THR A 288 28.17 38.09 -19.45
C THR A 288 28.31 36.99 -20.50
N GLU A 289 29.32 37.12 -21.38
CA GLU A 289 29.54 36.23 -22.54
C GLU A 289 29.81 34.75 -22.21
N TYR A 290 30.09 34.42 -20.94
CA TYR A 290 30.38 33.05 -20.51
C TYR A 290 29.34 32.49 -19.52
N GLY A 291 28.07 32.89 -19.65
CA GLY A 291 26.95 32.24 -18.96
C GLY A 291 26.85 32.51 -17.45
N GLY A 292 27.63 33.46 -16.92
CA GLY A 292 27.53 33.91 -15.53
C GLY A 292 26.76 35.22 -15.38
N ALA A 293 25.74 35.24 -14.53
CA ALA A 293 25.00 36.45 -14.17
C ALA A 293 25.80 37.30 -13.18
N LYS A 294 25.96 38.61 -13.44
CA LYS A 294 26.55 39.55 -12.47
C LYS A 294 25.70 40.81 -12.34
N TYR A 295 25.44 41.21 -11.11
CA TYR A 295 24.70 42.41 -10.78
C TYR A 295 25.63 43.63 -10.81
N VAL A 296 25.24 44.70 -11.52
CA VAL A 296 26.05 45.92 -11.61
C VAL A 296 25.15 47.15 -11.40
N PRO A 297 25.46 48.04 -10.45
CA PRO A 297 24.71 49.28 -10.23
C PRO A 297 24.68 50.18 -11.49
N TYR A 298 23.55 50.82 -11.80
CA TYR A 298 23.35 51.62 -13.02
C TYR A 298 24.38 52.73 -13.24
N GLU A 299 24.83 53.41 -12.18
CA GLU A 299 25.92 54.42 -12.28
C GLU A 299 27.24 53.82 -12.77
N THR A 300 27.52 52.57 -12.40
CA THR A 300 28.71 51.85 -12.87
C THR A 300 28.56 51.45 -14.33
N TYR A 301 27.36 51.05 -14.77
CA TYR A 301 27.05 50.75 -16.16
C TYR A 301 27.17 51.99 -17.08
N GLU A 302 26.64 53.15 -16.68
CA GLU A 302 26.76 54.39 -17.46
C GLU A 302 28.21 54.86 -17.59
N ASN A 303 29.03 54.67 -16.55
CA ASN A 303 30.47 54.94 -16.61
C ASN A 303 31.21 53.98 -17.56
N ILE A 304 30.88 52.69 -17.51
CA ILE A 304 31.42 51.68 -18.44
C ILE A 304 30.99 51.99 -19.88
N LYS A 305 29.73 52.39 -20.12
CA LYS A 305 29.21 52.80 -21.44
C LYS A 305 29.97 54.02 -21.98
N LYS A 306 30.24 55.03 -21.14
CA LYS A 306 31.05 56.22 -21.51
C LYS A 306 32.51 55.88 -21.79
N GLU A 307 33.15 55.07 -20.96
CA GLU A 307 34.54 54.61 -21.20
C GLU A 307 34.66 53.81 -22.49
N TYR A 308 33.72 52.89 -22.72
CA TYR A 308 33.70 52.08 -23.94
C TYR A 308 33.46 52.94 -25.19
N GLN A 309 32.57 53.94 -25.15
CA GLN A 309 32.39 54.89 -26.24
C GLN A 309 33.65 55.72 -26.53
N LYS A 310 34.42 56.07 -25.50
CA LYS A 310 35.70 56.79 -25.62
C LYS A 310 36.78 55.90 -26.25
N TYR A 311 36.87 54.64 -25.82
CA TYR A 311 37.79 53.64 -26.39
C TYR A 311 37.46 53.34 -27.86
N ARG A 312 36.17 53.27 -28.21
CA ARG A 312 35.67 53.00 -29.57
C ARG A 312 35.84 54.17 -30.54
N ARG A 313 35.89 55.42 -30.08
CA ARG A 313 36.30 56.57 -30.92
C ARG A 313 37.76 56.43 -31.33
N LYS A 314 38.62 56.08 -30.37
CA LYS A 314 40.06 55.90 -30.60
C LYS A 314 40.37 54.81 -31.64
N ILE A 315 39.70 53.65 -31.56
CA ILE A 315 39.86 52.56 -32.54
C ILE A 315 39.35 52.96 -33.93
N ARG A 316 38.22 53.69 -34.02
CA ARG A 316 37.69 54.15 -35.32
C ARG A 316 38.59 55.17 -35.99
N ASP A 317 39.20 56.05 -35.23
CA ASP A 317 40.14 57.06 -35.75
C ASP A 317 41.43 56.38 -36.24
N GLU A 318 41.94 55.37 -35.51
CA GLU A 318 43.13 54.58 -35.93
C GLU A 318 42.85 53.71 -37.18
N GLU A 319 41.65 53.13 -37.30
CA GLU A 319 41.26 52.31 -38.46
C GLU A 319 40.91 53.18 -39.68
N TYR A 320 40.35 54.38 -39.47
CA TYR A 320 40.13 55.38 -40.52
C TYR A 320 41.44 55.93 -41.07
N GLU A 321 42.40 56.30 -40.21
CA GLU A 321 43.73 56.76 -40.64
C GLU A 321 44.45 55.70 -41.46
N LYS A 322 44.38 54.42 -41.05
CA LYS A 322 44.96 53.31 -41.81
C LYS A 322 44.32 53.16 -43.19
N ARG A 323 42.98 53.14 -43.27
CA ARG A 323 42.26 53.02 -44.55
C ARG A 323 42.40 54.27 -45.42
N HIS A 324 42.51 55.46 -44.84
CA HIS A 324 42.75 56.71 -45.56
C HIS A 324 44.14 56.70 -46.20
N LYS A 325 45.15 56.19 -45.50
CA LYS A 325 46.51 56.02 -46.05
C LYS A 325 46.55 55.01 -47.21
N GLU A 326 45.90 53.85 -47.03
CA GLU A 326 45.77 52.83 -48.08
C GLU A 326 44.96 53.35 -49.29
N TYR A 327 43.93 54.17 -49.06
CA TYR A 327 43.14 54.81 -50.10
C TYR A 327 43.94 55.87 -50.87
N LEU A 328 44.75 56.69 -50.19
CA LEU A 328 45.63 57.69 -50.82
C LEU A 328 46.76 57.06 -51.63
N GLU A 329 47.33 55.94 -51.17
CA GLU A 329 48.31 55.16 -51.95
C GLU A 329 47.66 54.60 -53.23
N LYS A 330 46.49 53.98 -53.12
CA LYS A 330 45.73 53.51 -54.30
C LYS A 330 45.33 54.64 -55.24
N LEU A 331 45.00 55.82 -54.72
CA LEU A 331 44.66 56.99 -55.54
C LEU A 331 45.86 57.51 -56.32
N LYS A 332 47.06 57.52 -55.72
CA LYS A 332 48.31 57.82 -56.41
C LYS A 332 48.61 56.82 -57.52
N GLU A 333 48.51 55.52 -57.22
CA GLU A 333 48.71 54.46 -58.21
C GLU A 333 47.72 54.55 -59.38
N LEU A 334 46.47 54.94 -59.12
CA LEU A 334 45.43 55.09 -60.14
C LEU A 334 45.53 56.42 -60.92
N GLN A 335 46.02 57.51 -60.31
CA GLN A 335 46.28 58.78 -60.99
C GLN A 335 47.54 58.76 -61.85
N GLU A 336 48.56 57.99 -61.49
CA GLU A 336 49.75 57.77 -62.34
C GLU A 336 49.45 56.83 -63.54
N ALA A 337 48.33 56.11 -63.51
CA ALA A 337 47.91 55.15 -64.54
C ALA A 337 46.72 55.60 -65.43
N SER A 338 46.20 56.83 -65.27
CA SER A 338 45.00 57.32 -65.99
C SER A 338 45.02 58.84 -66.22
N ASP A 339 45.00 59.30 -67.48
CA ASP A 339 44.82 60.71 -67.89
C ASP A 339 43.34 61.18 -67.77
N GLY A 340 42.69 60.91 -66.63
CA GLY A 340 41.31 61.36 -66.35
C GLY A 340 40.64 60.69 -65.13
N PRO A 341 39.58 61.31 -64.56
CA PRO A 341 38.95 60.86 -63.31
C PRO A 341 38.08 59.60 -63.49
N VAL A 342 38.17 58.66 -62.53
CA VAL A 342 37.53 57.33 -62.55
C VAL A 342 36.44 57.22 -61.47
N ASP A 343 35.27 56.68 -61.84
CA ASP A 343 34.10 56.39 -60.98
C ASP A 343 33.96 54.86 -60.73
N PHE A 344 33.52 54.44 -59.53
CA PHE A 344 33.41 53.02 -59.12
C PHE A 344 31.95 52.51 -59.00
N PRO A 345 31.63 51.26 -59.39
CA PRO A 345 30.35 50.61 -59.10
C PRO A 345 30.36 49.77 -57.79
N ARG A 346 29.21 49.74 -57.10
CA ARG A 346 28.91 48.88 -55.93
C ARG A 346 28.07 47.68 -56.35
N GLU A 347 28.53 46.45 -56.12
CA GLU A 347 27.64 45.28 -55.96
C GLU A 347 28.38 44.09 -55.30
N GLY A 348 27.67 43.31 -54.47
CA GLY A 348 28.16 42.05 -53.92
C GLY A 348 27.49 41.60 -52.61
N MET A 349 26.33 40.93 -52.69
CA MET A 349 25.91 39.90 -51.71
C MET A 349 26.03 38.52 -52.38
N PRO A 350 26.27 37.44 -51.61
CA PRO A 350 25.56 36.19 -51.88
C PRO A 350 24.95 35.51 -50.63
N GLU A 351 23.85 34.79 -50.89
CA GLU A 351 23.00 33.97 -50.00
C GLU A 351 23.50 32.52 -49.81
N GLY A 352 23.04 31.85 -48.73
CA GLY A 352 23.10 30.38 -48.56
C GLY A 352 22.82 29.87 -47.12
N GLU A 353 21.67 29.19 -46.94
CA GLU A 353 21.24 28.04 -46.07
C GLU A 353 22.08 27.62 -44.83
N THR A 354 21.63 27.09 -43.68
CA THR A 354 20.37 26.53 -43.09
C THR A 354 20.64 26.25 -41.58
N GLU A 355 19.59 25.96 -40.81
CA GLU A 355 19.52 25.29 -39.47
C GLU A 355 19.00 26.13 -38.28
N GLU A 356 18.06 25.49 -37.59
CA GLU A 356 17.30 25.92 -36.42
C GLU A 356 18.19 26.51 -35.31
N THR A 357 18.29 27.83 -35.31
CA THR A 357 18.68 28.59 -34.14
C THR A 357 17.60 29.63 -33.89
N HIS A 358 17.20 29.75 -32.63
CA HIS A 358 16.15 30.64 -32.16
C HIS A 358 16.38 32.07 -32.69
N SER A 359 15.65 32.44 -33.74
CA SER A 359 15.78 33.75 -34.36
C SER A 359 15.11 34.79 -33.47
N ILE A 360 15.95 35.57 -32.78
CA ILE A 360 15.67 36.93 -32.37
C ILE A 360 15.41 37.73 -33.66
N THR A 361 14.16 37.77 -34.10
CA THR A 361 13.71 38.78 -35.07
C THR A 361 13.13 39.91 -34.24
N LEU A 362 13.59 41.17 -34.40
CA LEU A 362 12.75 42.38 -34.25
C LEU A 362 13.53 43.68 -34.51
N CYS A 363 13.70 44.00 -35.79
CA CYS A 363 13.40 45.32 -36.35
C CYS A 363 12.73 45.04 -37.70
N ARG A 364 11.46 45.43 -37.87
CA ARG A 364 10.79 45.24 -39.17
C ARG A 364 11.38 46.25 -40.18
N PRO A 365 11.71 45.84 -41.42
CA PRO A 365 12.18 46.78 -42.44
C PRO A 365 11.15 47.89 -42.64
N GLY A 366 11.57 49.16 -42.48
CA GLY A 366 10.72 50.34 -42.73
C GLY A 366 10.00 50.97 -41.53
N LYS A 367 10.30 50.57 -40.28
CA LYS A 367 9.92 51.34 -39.08
C LYS A 367 11.16 51.71 -38.26
N GLU A 368 11.27 52.97 -37.86
CA GLU A 368 12.28 53.42 -36.90
C GLU A 368 12.15 52.59 -35.62
N CYS A 369 13.24 51.94 -35.22
CA CYS A 369 13.27 51.18 -33.99
C CYS A 369 13.53 52.14 -32.82
N GLU A 370 12.54 52.32 -31.94
CA GLU A 370 12.73 53.08 -30.70
C GLU A 370 13.60 52.30 -29.72
N GLY A 371 14.80 52.82 -29.42
CA GLY A 371 15.74 52.32 -28.42
C GLY A 371 17.21 52.49 -28.82
N ASP A 372 18.10 52.67 -27.85
CA ASP A 372 19.56 52.69 -28.08
C ASP A 372 20.04 51.27 -28.42
N PHE A 373 20.85 51.12 -29.46
CA PHE A 373 21.43 49.83 -29.86
C PHE A 373 22.82 49.61 -29.28
N ILE A 374 23.06 48.44 -28.66
CA ILE A 374 24.38 48.03 -28.15
C ILE A 374 24.94 46.92 -29.06
N TYR A 375 26.18 47.09 -29.52
CA TYR A 375 26.88 46.16 -30.43
C TYR A 375 27.66 45.11 -29.64
N ARG A 376 27.47 43.81 -29.95
CA ARG A 376 28.40 42.73 -29.55
C ARG A 376 29.37 42.42 -30.69
N GLU A 377 30.55 41.87 -30.37
CA GLU A 377 31.67 41.61 -31.30
C GLU A 377 31.30 40.82 -32.58
N ASN A 378 30.10 40.20 -32.63
CA ASN A 378 29.62 39.42 -33.78
C ASN A 378 28.46 40.08 -34.56
N GLY A 379 28.24 41.39 -34.46
CA GLY A 379 27.30 42.10 -35.35
C GLY A 379 25.82 42.07 -34.98
N THR A 380 25.45 41.52 -33.81
CA THR A 380 24.05 41.46 -33.36
C THR A 380 23.68 42.66 -32.48
N PHE A 381 22.49 43.23 -32.74
CA PHE A 381 21.95 44.39 -32.04
C PHE A 381 20.82 44.00 -31.09
N VAL A 382 20.79 44.57 -29.87
CA VAL A 382 19.71 44.32 -28.90
C VAL A 382 18.99 45.64 -28.54
N ASN A 383 17.66 45.64 -28.60
CA ASN A 383 16.82 46.77 -28.24
C ASN A 383 16.66 46.88 -26.71
N THR A 384 16.97 48.04 -26.14
CA THR A 384 16.94 48.31 -24.69
C THR A 384 15.55 48.22 -24.06
N ASN A 385 14.47 48.52 -24.79
CA ASN A 385 13.11 48.41 -24.29
C ASN A 385 12.68 46.95 -24.10
N ILE A 386 13.14 46.05 -24.97
CA ILE A 386 12.89 44.60 -24.84
C ILE A 386 13.67 44.04 -23.65
N LEU A 387 14.90 44.48 -23.43
CA LEU A 387 15.69 44.13 -22.25
C LEU A 387 15.00 44.58 -20.96
N TYR A 388 14.39 45.77 -20.95
CA TYR A 388 13.64 46.27 -19.80
C TYR A 388 12.37 45.46 -19.52
N GLU A 389 11.63 45.05 -20.55
CA GLU A 389 10.48 44.16 -20.37
C GLU A 389 10.87 42.73 -19.93
N MET A 390 12.00 42.22 -20.41
CA MET A 390 12.59 40.98 -19.90
C MET A 390 13.01 41.13 -18.43
N TYR A 391 13.60 42.27 -18.07
CA TYR A 391 13.97 42.60 -16.69
C TYR A 391 12.74 42.66 -15.78
N LYS A 392 11.64 43.30 -16.20
CA LYS A 392 10.37 43.28 -15.45
C LYS A 392 9.85 41.87 -15.24
N LYS A 393 9.88 41.01 -16.27
CA LYS A 393 9.45 39.60 -16.17
C LYS A 393 10.34 38.81 -15.22
N LEU A 394 11.66 38.95 -15.33
CA LEU A 394 12.62 38.27 -14.46
C LEU A 394 12.56 38.80 -13.01
N HIS A 395 12.34 40.09 -12.81
CA HIS A 395 12.12 40.68 -11.49
C HIS A 395 10.84 40.11 -10.85
N ARG A 396 9.73 40.05 -11.59
CA ARG A 396 8.50 39.39 -11.11
C ARG A 396 8.74 37.92 -10.73
N VAL A 397 9.56 37.20 -11.48
CA VAL A 397 9.95 35.80 -11.17
C VAL A 397 10.86 35.73 -9.93
N SER A 398 11.68 36.75 -9.68
CA SER A 398 12.56 36.83 -8.50
C SER A 398 11.80 37.18 -7.20
N LEU A 399 10.65 37.84 -7.33
CA LEU A 399 9.78 38.12 -6.19
C LEU A 399 9.10 36.81 -5.74
N LYS A 400 8.95 36.66 -4.43
CA LYS A 400 8.30 35.50 -3.81
C LYS A 400 6.96 35.95 -3.21
N PRO A 401 5.91 36.20 -4.03
CA PRO A 401 4.57 36.38 -3.47
C PRO A 401 4.16 35.13 -2.71
N LYS A 402 3.17 35.27 -1.83
CA LYS A 402 2.55 34.12 -1.19
C LYS A 402 1.99 33.20 -2.26
N THR A 403 2.17 31.91 -2.05
CA THR A 403 1.47 30.88 -2.82
C THR A 403 -0.04 31.00 -2.56
N VAL A 404 -0.85 30.47 -3.48
CA VAL A 404 -2.32 30.43 -3.31
C VAL A 404 -2.70 29.76 -1.98
N ASP A 405 -1.96 28.74 -1.55
CA ASP A 405 -2.15 28.04 -0.28
C ASP A 405 -1.83 28.92 0.95
N GLU A 406 -0.77 29.72 0.90
CA GLU A 406 -0.42 30.67 1.95
C GLU A 406 -1.42 31.83 2.01
N PHE A 407 -1.88 32.32 0.86
CA PHE A 407 -2.91 33.36 0.74
C PHE A 407 -4.25 32.91 1.35
N ILE A 408 -4.66 31.66 1.10
CA ILE A 408 -5.89 31.09 1.65
C ILE A 408 -5.81 30.89 3.18
N LYS A 409 -4.65 30.42 3.69
CA LYS A 409 -4.44 30.15 5.13
C LYS A 409 -4.56 31.37 6.04
N GLU A 410 -4.28 32.57 5.52
CA GLU A 410 -4.29 33.79 6.31
C GLU A 410 -5.65 34.50 6.39
N GLY A 411 -6.71 33.93 5.81
CA GLY A 411 -8.10 34.24 6.20
C GLY A 411 -8.96 34.98 5.17
N ASN A 412 -9.30 34.35 4.05
CA ASN A 412 -10.29 34.91 3.11
C ASN A 412 -11.19 33.92 2.34
N GLY A 413 -11.50 32.74 2.89
CA GLY A 413 -12.47 31.82 2.29
C GLY A 413 -12.66 30.55 3.11
N ALA A 414 -13.91 30.14 3.30
CA ALA A 414 -14.31 29.04 4.16
C ALA A 414 -13.87 27.66 3.63
N TYR A 415 -13.63 26.75 4.59
CA TYR A 415 -13.43 25.28 4.54
C TYR A 415 -13.73 24.56 3.22
N ILE A 416 -12.96 23.50 2.88
CA ILE A 416 -13.38 22.09 3.03
C ILE A 416 -12.14 21.20 3.18
N ASN A 417 -12.14 20.35 4.22
CA ASN A 417 -11.31 19.16 4.43
C ASN A 417 -10.39 18.79 3.25
N ILE A 418 -9.07 19.00 3.40
CA ILE A 418 -8.07 18.33 2.56
C ILE A 418 -8.17 16.84 2.87
N LYS A 419 -9.09 16.14 2.21
CA LYS A 419 -9.20 14.69 2.34
C LYS A 419 -8.06 14.08 1.52
N PRO A 420 -7.18 13.27 2.12
CA PRO A 420 -6.22 12.50 1.35
C PRO A 420 -7.00 11.59 0.39
N ILE A 421 -6.69 11.66 -0.91
CA ILE A 421 -7.32 10.82 -1.93
C ILE A 421 -6.31 9.74 -2.34
N PRO A 422 -6.72 8.47 -2.42
CA PRO A 422 -5.88 7.40 -2.94
C PRO A 422 -5.33 7.76 -4.33
N THR A 423 -4.07 7.43 -4.60
CA THR A 423 -3.56 7.63 -5.97
C THR A 423 -4.24 6.67 -6.96
N LEU A 424 -4.33 7.03 -8.24
CA LEU A 424 -4.82 6.11 -9.29
C LEU A 424 -4.11 4.74 -9.26
N LYS A 425 -2.82 4.71 -8.91
CA LYS A 425 -2.06 3.46 -8.75
C LYS A 425 -2.56 2.69 -7.53
N THR A 426 -2.72 3.36 -6.39
CA THR A 426 -3.29 2.79 -5.17
C THR A 426 -4.68 2.19 -5.41
N GLU A 427 -5.56 2.89 -6.13
CA GLU A 427 -6.90 2.39 -6.45
C GLU A 427 -6.85 1.15 -7.34
N LYS A 428 -5.98 1.13 -8.37
CA LYS A 428 -5.77 -0.04 -9.22
C LYS A 428 -5.23 -1.22 -8.43
N ASP A 429 -4.22 -1.00 -7.59
CA ASP A 429 -3.61 -2.03 -6.76
C ASP A 429 -4.61 -2.59 -5.74
N TYR A 430 -5.39 -1.72 -5.10
CA TYR A 430 -6.47 -2.10 -4.20
C TYR A 430 -7.56 -2.89 -4.91
N ASN A 431 -8.00 -2.46 -6.10
CA ASN A 431 -9.03 -3.18 -6.86
C ASN A 431 -8.54 -4.58 -7.29
N SER A 432 -7.26 -4.71 -7.65
CA SER A 432 -6.66 -6.01 -7.95
C SER A 432 -6.58 -6.90 -6.71
N TYR A 433 -6.11 -6.34 -5.58
CA TYR A 433 -6.06 -7.03 -4.28
C TYR A 433 -7.45 -7.49 -3.86
N LYS A 434 -8.42 -6.57 -3.84
CA LYS A 434 -9.81 -6.84 -3.48
C LYS A 434 -10.39 -7.94 -4.35
N ARG A 435 -10.19 -7.90 -5.67
CA ARG A 435 -10.66 -8.95 -6.58
C ARG A 435 -10.03 -10.31 -6.28
N ASP A 436 -8.73 -10.38 -6.04
CA ASP A 436 -8.06 -11.64 -5.68
C ASP A 436 -8.60 -12.19 -4.36
N ARG A 437 -8.82 -11.32 -3.36
CA ARG A 437 -9.38 -11.71 -2.06
C ARG A 437 -10.86 -12.11 -2.14
N GLU A 438 -11.66 -11.44 -2.97
CA GLU A 438 -13.05 -11.84 -3.25
C GLU A 438 -13.12 -13.21 -3.95
N PHE A 439 -12.13 -13.50 -4.82
CA PHE A 439 -12.04 -14.78 -5.51
C PHE A 439 -11.50 -15.91 -4.63
N ARG A 440 -10.50 -15.66 -3.78
CA ARG A 440 -9.92 -16.67 -2.88
C ARG A 440 -10.74 -16.89 -1.60
N GLY A 441 -11.38 -15.83 -1.12
CA GLY A 441 -12.18 -15.86 0.11
C GLY A 441 -11.39 -16.26 1.36
N THR A 442 -12.11 -16.92 2.26
CA THR A 442 -11.57 -17.58 3.46
C THR A 442 -11.53 -19.09 3.23
N PRO A 443 -10.35 -19.70 2.98
CA PRO A 443 -10.25 -21.14 2.75
C PRO A 443 -10.19 -21.92 4.07
N ILE A 444 -10.98 -22.99 4.15
CA ILE A 444 -10.94 -24.00 5.22
C ILE A 444 -10.71 -25.36 4.58
N ARG A 445 -9.71 -26.10 5.08
CA ARG A 445 -9.35 -27.44 4.58
C ARG A 445 -9.28 -28.45 5.71
N THR A 446 -9.92 -29.60 5.53
CA THR A 446 -9.89 -30.68 6.51
C THR A 446 -10.27 -32.02 5.91
N THR A 447 -10.15 -33.12 6.66
CA THR A 447 -10.77 -34.40 6.31
C THR A 447 -12.24 -34.42 6.76
N ASN A 448 -12.53 -34.10 8.03
CA ASN A 448 -13.89 -34.05 8.56
C ASN A 448 -14.30 -32.63 8.96
N PHE A 449 -15.34 -32.09 8.33
CA PHE A 449 -15.83 -30.73 8.58
C PHE A 449 -17.15 -30.71 9.36
N TYR A 450 -17.23 -29.87 10.39
CA TYR A 450 -18.44 -29.69 11.21
C TYR A 450 -18.69 -28.20 11.42
N GLY A 451 -19.50 -27.57 10.58
CA GLY A 451 -19.60 -26.11 10.55
C GLY A 451 -21.02 -25.57 10.72
N GLU A 452 -21.15 -24.45 11.45
CA GLU A 452 -22.34 -23.60 11.41
C GLU A 452 -21.99 -22.15 11.04
N ASN A 453 -22.86 -21.51 10.27
CA ASN A 453 -22.87 -20.08 10.05
C ASN A 453 -24.27 -19.54 10.33
N SER A 454 -24.43 -18.78 11.41
CA SER A 454 -25.61 -17.96 11.67
C SER A 454 -25.35 -16.45 11.48
N GLY A 455 -24.08 -16.09 11.28
CA GLY A 455 -23.62 -14.73 11.03
C GLY A 455 -23.57 -14.33 9.55
N LYS A 456 -22.65 -13.41 9.21
CA LYS A 456 -22.47 -12.88 7.86
C LYS A 456 -21.06 -13.11 7.33
N ILE A 457 -20.95 -13.54 6.08
CA ILE A 457 -19.70 -13.65 5.31
C ILE A 457 -19.98 -13.02 3.95
N PRO A 458 -19.80 -11.70 3.76
CA PRO A 458 -20.24 -11.02 2.53
C PRO A 458 -19.50 -11.48 1.28
N GLU A 459 -18.28 -11.99 1.44
CA GLU A 459 -17.44 -12.50 0.35
C GLU A 459 -17.56 -14.03 0.20
N ARG A 460 -16.50 -14.67 -0.30
CA ARG A 460 -16.42 -16.12 -0.52
C ARG A 460 -15.97 -16.86 0.75
N LEU A 461 -16.67 -17.95 1.08
CA LEU A 461 -16.20 -19.01 1.98
C LEU A 461 -15.89 -20.25 1.14
N SER A 462 -14.65 -20.74 1.19
CA SER A 462 -14.24 -21.92 0.43
C SER A 462 -13.98 -23.08 1.39
N LEU A 463 -14.77 -24.15 1.26
CA LEU A 463 -14.69 -25.35 2.09
C LEU A 463 -14.14 -26.50 1.26
N SER A 464 -13.12 -27.17 1.77
CA SER A 464 -12.57 -28.39 1.17
C SER A 464 -12.49 -29.48 2.23
N PHE A 465 -13.26 -30.56 2.05
CA PHE A 465 -13.32 -31.65 3.01
C PHE A 465 -13.73 -33.01 2.45
N ASP A 466 -13.30 -34.10 3.07
CA ASP A 466 -13.63 -35.45 2.62
C ASP A 466 -15.03 -35.86 3.09
N ASN A 467 -15.39 -35.53 4.34
CA ASN A 467 -16.70 -35.80 4.92
C ASN A 467 -17.12 -34.70 5.90
N GLY A 468 -18.40 -34.61 6.23
CA GLY A 468 -18.86 -33.69 7.26
C GLY A 468 -20.27 -33.16 7.09
N TYR A 469 -20.56 -32.10 7.82
CA TYR A 469 -21.75 -31.30 7.57
C TYR A 469 -21.53 -29.81 7.79
N PHE A 470 -22.24 -29.00 7.01
CA PHE A 470 -22.26 -27.55 7.12
C PHE A 470 -23.69 -27.02 7.16
N ILE A 471 -23.99 -26.17 8.13
CA ILE A 471 -25.28 -25.54 8.30
C ILE A 471 -25.13 -24.03 8.15
N ASN A 472 -25.74 -23.45 7.11
CA ASN A 472 -25.88 -22.01 6.96
C ASN A 472 -27.31 -21.57 7.27
N SER A 473 -27.48 -20.79 8.33
CA SER A 473 -28.70 -20.05 8.65
C SER A 473 -28.52 -18.53 8.51
N GLY A 474 -27.30 -18.08 8.19
CA GLY A 474 -26.93 -16.68 8.07
C GLY A 474 -26.89 -16.19 6.62
N SER A 475 -25.90 -15.36 6.30
CA SER A 475 -25.68 -14.87 4.93
C SER A 475 -24.24 -15.08 4.51
N ILE A 476 -24.07 -15.69 3.34
CA ILE A 476 -22.78 -15.90 2.68
C ILE A 476 -22.89 -15.28 1.27
N GLY A 477 -21.85 -14.59 0.81
CA GLY A 477 -21.80 -14.10 -0.56
C GLY A 477 -21.72 -15.27 -1.53
N ILE A 478 -20.58 -15.96 -1.53
CA ILE A 478 -20.35 -17.19 -2.30
C ILE A 478 -19.94 -18.30 -1.34
N LEU A 479 -20.65 -19.42 -1.36
CA LEU A 479 -20.26 -20.64 -0.67
C LEU A 479 -19.71 -21.62 -1.70
N GLU A 480 -18.38 -21.77 -1.68
CA GLU A 480 -17.68 -22.74 -2.51
C GLU A 480 -17.45 -24.03 -1.70
N VAL A 481 -17.93 -25.16 -2.21
CA VAL A 481 -17.80 -26.46 -1.55
C VAL A 481 -17.11 -27.44 -2.49
N ASN A 482 -16.01 -27.99 -2.01
CA ASN A 482 -15.28 -29.09 -2.65
C ASN A 482 -15.25 -30.24 -1.65
N ALA A 483 -16.15 -31.21 -1.83
CA ALA A 483 -16.28 -32.31 -0.89
C ALA A 483 -16.58 -33.65 -1.54
N ASP A 484 -16.04 -34.71 -0.94
CA ASP A 484 -16.29 -36.09 -1.39
C ASP A 484 -17.63 -36.61 -0.85
N LYS A 485 -17.92 -36.34 0.44
CA LYS A 485 -19.14 -36.77 1.13
C LYS A 485 -19.63 -35.70 2.11
N GLY A 486 -20.90 -35.78 2.49
CA GLY A 486 -21.43 -35.05 3.63
C GLY A 486 -22.77 -34.40 3.37
N LEU A 487 -23.11 -33.42 4.21
CA LEU A 487 -24.38 -32.70 4.16
C LEU A 487 -24.17 -31.18 4.21
N VAL A 488 -24.66 -30.47 3.20
CA VAL A 488 -24.68 -29.00 3.18
C VAL A 488 -26.12 -28.50 3.25
N VAL A 489 -26.45 -27.80 4.33
CA VAL A 489 -27.78 -27.26 4.59
C VAL A 489 -27.71 -25.75 4.47
N ASN A 490 -28.41 -25.17 3.51
CA ASN A 490 -28.56 -23.73 3.39
C ASN A 490 -30.02 -23.30 3.66
N ARG A 491 -30.27 -22.88 4.89
CA ARG A 491 -31.51 -22.18 5.31
C ARG A 491 -31.38 -20.65 5.20
N GLY A 492 -30.15 -20.14 5.13
CA GLY A 492 -29.81 -18.74 4.95
C GLY A 492 -29.72 -18.31 3.48
N THR A 493 -28.95 -17.25 3.23
CA THR A 493 -28.64 -16.80 1.86
C THR A 493 -27.22 -17.19 1.47
N ALA A 494 -27.05 -17.75 0.26
CA ALA A 494 -25.77 -18.04 -0.35
C ALA A 494 -25.89 -18.14 -1.88
N SER A 495 -24.90 -17.65 -2.61
CA SER A 495 -24.62 -18.12 -3.97
C SER A 495 -23.74 -19.36 -3.90
N LEU A 496 -24.19 -20.47 -4.48
CA LEU A 496 -23.50 -21.75 -4.32
C LEU A 496 -22.61 -22.06 -5.53
N ASP A 497 -21.41 -22.53 -5.23
CA ASP A 497 -20.40 -23.01 -6.17
C ASP A 497 -19.91 -24.38 -5.68
N ILE A 498 -20.52 -25.47 -6.18
CA ILE A 498 -20.23 -26.82 -5.71
C ILE A 498 -19.39 -27.52 -6.76
N ASN A 499 -18.15 -27.87 -6.41
CA ASN A 499 -17.23 -28.59 -7.26
C ASN A 499 -17.23 -30.07 -6.88
N TYR A 500 -17.55 -30.93 -7.85
CA TYR A 500 -17.47 -32.39 -7.73
C TYR A 500 -16.30 -32.89 -8.56
N TYR A 501 -15.41 -33.69 -7.98
CA TYR A 501 -14.42 -34.44 -8.74
C TYR A 501 -15.07 -35.75 -9.19
N ASP A 502 -15.35 -35.83 -10.48
CA ASP A 502 -15.95 -36.98 -11.14
C ASP A 502 -14.88 -38.05 -11.35
N ASP A 503 -14.76 -38.96 -10.38
CA ASP A 503 -14.02 -40.22 -10.52
C ASP A 503 -15.03 -41.36 -10.34
N GLU A 504 -15.39 -42.01 -11.44
CA GLU A 504 -16.38 -43.10 -11.53
C GLU A 504 -16.07 -44.29 -10.61
N THR A 505 -14.89 -44.33 -9.97
CA THR A 505 -14.48 -45.40 -9.06
C THR A 505 -14.77 -45.12 -7.58
N MET A 506 -15.28 -43.93 -7.24
CA MET A 506 -15.47 -43.50 -5.84
C MET A 506 -16.94 -43.30 -5.49
N ASP A 507 -17.41 -44.05 -4.50
CA ASP A 507 -18.75 -43.92 -3.91
C ASP A 507 -18.82 -42.63 -3.08
N ARG A 508 -19.19 -41.50 -3.71
CA ARG A 508 -19.17 -40.12 -3.19
C ARG A 508 -20.57 -39.53 -3.18
N LEU A 509 -21.12 -39.23 -2.00
CA LEU A 509 -22.47 -38.68 -1.83
C LEU A 509 -22.43 -37.39 -1.00
N LEU A 510 -22.60 -36.26 -1.67
CA LEU A 510 -22.80 -34.95 -1.05
C LEU A 510 -24.29 -34.59 -1.14
N GLU A 511 -24.97 -34.61 0.00
CA GLU A 511 -26.37 -34.17 0.10
C GLU A 511 -26.44 -32.67 0.31
N VAL A 512 -27.37 -32.02 -0.40
CA VAL A 512 -27.51 -30.58 -0.38
C VAL A 512 -28.98 -30.19 -0.18
N ASP A 513 -29.30 -29.53 0.93
CA ASP A 513 -30.62 -28.98 1.23
C ASP A 513 -30.61 -27.45 1.04
N LEU A 514 -31.21 -26.98 -0.05
CA LEU A 514 -30.99 -25.64 -0.58
C LEU A 514 -32.23 -24.73 -0.61
N LYS A 515 -33.19 -24.90 0.32
CA LYS A 515 -34.50 -24.21 0.28
C LYS A 515 -34.46 -22.69 -0.05
N ASN A 516 -33.41 -21.95 0.32
CA ASN A 516 -33.29 -20.49 0.11
C ASN A 516 -32.05 -20.06 -0.72
N SER A 517 -31.60 -20.87 -1.68
CA SER A 517 -30.31 -20.66 -2.36
C SER A 517 -30.43 -20.26 -3.83
N ASN A 518 -29.48 -19.43 -4.30
CA ASN A 518 -29.26 -19.19 -5.72
C ASN A 518 -28.04 -20.00 -6.18
N VAL A 519 -28.24 -21.04 -6.99
CA VAL A 519 -27.15 -21.89 -7.50
C VAL A 519 -26.48 -21.19 -8.70
N LEU A 520 -25.17 -20.96 -8.64
CA LEU A 520 -24.40 -20.45 -9.78
C LEU A 520 -24.16 -21.63 -10.74
N LYS A 521 -24.74 -21.57 -11.93
CA LYS A 521 -24.52 -22.60 -12.97
C LYS A 521 -23.10 -22.49 -13.53
N TYR A 522 -22.15 -23.20 -12.92
CA TYR A 522 -20.93 -23.68 -13.58
C TYR A 522 -20.88 -25.20 -13.44
N PHE A 523 -21.89 -25.87 -14.03
CA PHE A 523 -21.88 -27.32 -14.16
C PHE A 523 -20.86 -27.73 -15.23
N TYR A 524 -19.80 -28.43 -14.83
CA TYR A 524 -19.49 -29.66 -15.56
C TYR A 524 -20.55 -30.69 -15.12
N HIS A 525 -21.20 -31.36 -16.08
CA HIS A 525 -22.36 -32.28 -15.93
C HIS A 525 -22.26 -33.18 -14.67
N SER A 526 -23.33 -33.56 -13.97
CA SER A 526 -24.48 -34.31 -14.49
C SER A 526 -25.69 -34.29 -13.52
N GLU A 527 -26.87 -34.39 -14.13
CA GLU A 527 -28.21 -34.80 -13.65
C GLU A 527 -28.65 -34.51 -12.20
N TYR A 528 -29.47 -33.46 -12.05
CA TYR A 528 -30.43 -33.33 -10.95
C TYR A 528 -31.72 -34.09 -11.30
N SER A 529 -32.08 -35.11 -10.52
CA SER A 529 -33.48 -35.54 -10.37
C SER A 529 -34.11 -34.72 -9.24
N GLY A 530 -35.05 -33.84 -9.61
CA GLY A 530 -35.89 -33.09 -8.66
C GLY A 530 -37.08 -33.88 -8.15
#